data_AF-A0A1A6FQJ3-F1
#
_entry.id   AF-A0A1A6FQJ3-F1
#
_cell.length_a   1.000
_cell.length_b   1.000
_cell.length_c   1.000
_cell.angle_alpha   90.00
_cell.angle_beta   90.00
_cell.angle_gamma   90.00
#
_symmetry.space_group_name_H-M   'P 1'
#
loop_
_entity.id
_entity.type
_entity.pdbx_description
1 polymer ?
#
loop_
_entity_poly.entity_id
_entity_poly.type
_entity_poly.pdbx_seq_one_letter_code
_entity_poly.pdbx_strand_id
1 'polypeptide(L)'
;MAGDLKNTGKGNLFVVFGEPDIDILHEADGRVKVKVKGVDIFDPNTGEIRSDDTKGIAAWFVDTNYNEESFFVRHAYFLGANDPYKSLKTALQAEINKEAWETLYRDVSRPFERPATGKIAVKVINHFGDEVMKVFRV
;
A
#
# COMPACT_ATOMS: atom_id res chain seq x y z
N MET A 1 -17.35 11.06 34.73
CA MET A 1 -16.02 10.71 34.20
C MET A 1 -15.94 11.05 32.70
N ALA A 2 -16.17 12.32 32.35
CA ALA A 2 -16.09 12.82 30.96
C ALA A 2 -15.41 14.21 30.88
N GLY A 3 -14.78 14.65 31.98
CA GLY A 3 -14.17 15.97 32.10
C GLY A 3 -12.63 15.98 32.00
N ASP A 4 -11.99 14.81 31.88
CA ASP A 4 -10.52 14.67 31.91
C ASP A 4 -9.87 14.59 30.52
N LEU A 5 -10.65 14.69 29.44
CA LEU A 5 -10.11 14.76 28.09
C LEU A 5 -9.92 16.22 27.69
N LYS A 6 -8.65 16.58 27.46
CA LYS A 6 -8.25 17.91 26.98
C LYS A 6 -8.86 18.14 25.60
N ASN A 7 -9.90 18.96 25.52
CA ASN A 7 -10.58 19.29 24.27
C ASN A 7 -9.71 20.28 23.48
N THR A 8 -8.85 19.77 22.59
CA THR A 8 -7.91 20.59 21.80
C THR A 8 -8.56 21.30 20.61
N GLY A 9 -9.90 21.34 20.51
CA GLY A 9 -10.63 22.00 19.41
C GLY A 9 -10.46 21.35 18.04
N LYS A 10 -9.56 20.38 17.93
CA LYS A 10 -9.38 19.46 16.82
C LYS A 10 -9.77 18.08 17.34
N GLY A 11 -11.06 17.76 17.28
CA GLY A 11 -11.51 16.39 17.53
C GLY A 11 -10.70 15.44 16.65
N ASN A 12 -10.47 14.21 17.12
CA ASN A 12 -9.84 13.15 16.32
C ASN A 12 -10.63 12.94 15.04
N LEU A 13 -10.30 13.72 14.02
CA LEU A 13 -10.94 13.69 12.72
C LEU A 13 -10.22 12.61 11.93
N PHE A 14 -10.97 11.54 11.64
CA PHE A 14 -10.52 10.46 10.77
C PHE A 14 -10.13 11.06 9.42
N VAL A 15 -8.87 10.87 9.04
CA VAL A 15 -8.40 11.21 7.69
C VAL A 15 -9.05 10.22 6.73
N VAL A 16 -9.60 10.71 5.61
CA VAL A 16 -10.26 9.85 4.63
C VAL A 16 -9.28 9.53 3.52
N PHE A 17 -9.04 8.24 3.29
CA PHE A 17 -8.15 7.76 2.26
C PHE A 17 -8.94 7.40 1.00
N GLY A 18 -8.51 7.96 -0.13
CA GLY A 18 -9.05 7.66 -1.44
C GLY A 18 -8.60 6.30 -1.96
N GLU A 19 -9.13 5.93 -3.12
CA GLU A 19 -8.65 4.74 -3.82
C GLU A 19 -7.18 4.92 -4.25
N PRO A 20 -6.39 3.84 -4.27
CA PRO A 20 -5.03 3.91 -4.78
C PRO A 20 -5.02 4.17 -6.29
N ASP A 21 -4.11 5.03 -6.76
CA ASP A 21 -3.85 5.25 -8.18
C ASP A 21 -2.82 4.23 -8.68
N ILE A 22 -3.24 3.42 -9.65
CA ILE A 22 -2.54 2.21 -10.10
C ILE A 22 -2.52 2.14 -11.62
N ASP A 23 -1.35 1.87 -12.19
CA ASP A 23 -1.21 1.45 -13.58
C ASP A 23 -1.03 -0.07 -13.69
N ILE A 24 -1.77 -0.67 -14.62
CA ILE A 24 -1.55 -2.04 -15.06
C ILE A 24 -0.66 -2.01 -16.29
N LEU A 25 0.49 -2.66 -16.22
CA LEU A 25 1.47 -2.72 -17.29
C LEU A 25 1.49 -4.14 -17.87
N HIS A 26 1.39 -4.24 -19.20
CA HIS A 26 1.43 -5.51 -19.91
C HIS A 26 2.80 -5.71 -20.55
N GLU A 27 3.43 -6.84 -20.25
CA GLU A 27 4.71 -7.23 -20.82
C GLU A 27 4.52 -7.93 -22.17
N ALA A 28 5.56 -7.90 -23.02
CA ALA A 28 5.52 -8.52 -24.34
C ALA A 28 5.35 -10.04 -24.31
N ASP A 29 5.70 -10.69 -23.19
CA ASP A 29 5.54 -12.13 -22.96
C ASP A 29 4.17 -12.52 -22.39
N GLY A 30 3.25 -11.56 -22.25
CA GLY A 30 1.89 -11.79 -21.74
C GLY A 30 1.75 -11.69 -20.22
N ARG A 31 2.85 -11.47 -19.48
CA ARG A 31 2.80 -11.21 -18.04
C ARG A 31 2.33 -9.80 -17.73
N VAL A 32 1.94 -9.59 -16.48
CA VAL A 32 1.43 -8.31 -15.97
C VAL A 32 2.34 -7.79 -14.88
N LYS A 33 2.54 -6.47 -14.83
CA LYS A 33 3.08 -5.74 -13.69
C LYS A 33 2.06 -4.71 -13.21
N VAL A 34 2.18 -4.35 -11.95
CA VAL A 34 1.40 -3.30 -11.31
C VAL A 34 2.34 -2.19 -10.90
N LYS A 35 2.00 -0.94 -11.19
CA LYS A 35 2.71 0.23 -10.68
C LYS A 35 1.78 1.06 -9.82
N VAL A 36 2.19 1.35 -8.58
CA VAL A 36 1.51 2.30 -7.71
C VAL A 36 2.01 3.70 -7.98
N LYS A 37 1.09 4.64 -8.19
CA LYS A 37 1.41 6.07 -8.36
C LYS A 37 1.26 6.84 -7.05
N GLY A 38 0.34 6.44 -6.18
CA GLY A 38 0.05 7.17 -4.97
C GLY A 38 -1.33 6.84 -4.41
N VAL A 39 -1.74 7.66 -3.45
CA VAL A 39 -3.07 7.61 -2.84
C VAL A 39 -3.51 9.02 -2.50
N ASP A 40 -4.78 9.34 -2.76
CA ASP A 40 -5.36 10.60 -2.35
C ASP A 40 -5.70 10.59 -0.86
N ILE A 41 -5.39 11.67 -0.16
CA ILE A 41 -5.65 11.85 1.27
C ILE A 41 -6.52 13.10 1.43
N PHE A 42 -7.72 12.94 1.97
CA PHE A 42 -8.59 14.06 2.31
C PHE A 42 -8.38 14.46 3.77
N ASP A 43 -7.94 15.72 3.99
CA ASP A 43 -7.78 16.30 5.32
C ASP A 43 -9.07 17.05 5.71
N PRO A 44 -9.91 16.47 6.58
CA PRO A 44 -11.20 17.06 6.94
C PRO A 44 -11.08 18.37 7.74
N ASN A 45 -9.91 18.71 8.29
CA ASN A 45 -9.71 19.99 8.97
C ASN A 45 -9.60 21.14 7.98
N THR A 46 -9.08 20.87 6.78
CA THR A 46 -8.84 21.87 5.73
C THR A 46 -9.85 21.77 4.59
N GLY A 47 -10.49 20.60 4.41
CA GLY A 47 -11.33 20.31 3.26
C GLY A 47 -10.54 20.05 1.97
N GLU A 48 -9.21 19.93 2.05
CA GLU A 48 -8.35 19.73 0.89
C GLU A 48 -8.12 18.24 0.62
N ILE A 49 -8.10 17.89 -0.67
CA ILE A 49 -7.59 16.60 -1.15
C ILE A 49 -6.11 16.81 -1.49
N ARG A 50 -5.23 16.08 -0.80
CA ARG A 50 -3.82 16.00 -1.13
C ARG A 50 -3.58 14.71 -1.88
N SER A 51 -3.23 14.80 -3.15
CA SER A 51 -2.71 13.66 -3.89
C SER A 51 -1.30 13.40 -3.40
N ASP A 52 -1.13 12.38 -2.57
CA ASP A 52 0.19 11.98 -2.12
C ASP A 52 0.83 11.12 -3.22
N ASP A 53 2.05 11.47 -3.59
CA ASP A 53 2.94 10.60 -4.38
C ASP A 53 3.21 9.32 -3.56
N THR A 54 4.07 8.42 -4.04
CA THR A 54 4.39 7.18 -3.34
C THR A 54 4.97 7.35 -1.92
N LYS A 55 5.29 8.57 -1.49
CA LYS A 55 5.90 8.90 -0.18
C LYS A 55 4.97 8.63 1.01
N GLY A 56 3.65 8.80 0.83
CA GLY A 56 2.65 8.52 1.86
C GLY A 56 2.43 7.02 2.13
N ILE A 57 2.99 6.17 1.27
CA ILE A 57 2.80 4.72 1.30
C ILE A 57 3.87 4.07 2.16
N ALA A 58 3.46 3.41 3.24
CA ALA A 58 4.36 2.58 4.03
C ALA A 58 4.60 1.25 3.32
N ALA A 59 3.52 0.59 2.89
CA ALA A 59 3.54 -0.69 2.22
C ALA A 59 2.41 -0.80 1.19
N TRP A 60 2.62 -1.64 0.18
CA TRP A 60 1.57 -2.03 -0.74
C TRP A 60 1.71 -3.49 -1.15
N PHE A 61 0.57 -4.15 -1.31
CA PHE A 61 0.45 -5.58 -1.53
C PHE A 61 -0.35 -5.87 -2.79
N VAL A 62 -0.01 -6.96 -3.46
CA VAL A 62 -0.75 -7.45 -4.63
C VAL A 62 -1.23 -8.86 -4.35
N ASP A 63 -2.53 -9.04 -4.48
CA ASP A 63 -3.14 -10.34 -4.70
C ASP A 63 -3.21 -10.55 -6.22
N THR A 64 -2.32 -11.39 -6.74
CA THR A 64 -2.21 -11.68 -8.18
C THR A 64 -3.26 -12.66 -8.70
N ASN A 65 -4.14 -13.21 -7.85
CA ASN A 65 -5.19 -14.16 -8.23
C ASN A 65 -6.36 -14.01 -7.26
N TYR A 66 -6.98 -12.83 -7.30
CA TYR A 66 -8.00 -12.45 -6.34
C TYR A 66 -9.29 -13.24 -6.62
N ASN A 67 -9.83 -13.86 -5.57
CA ASN A 67 -11.02 -14.71 -5.63
C ASN A 67 -12.31 -13.98 -5.22
N GLU A 68 -12.24 -12.66 -4.96
CA GLU A 68 -13.36 -11.84 -4.49
C GLU A 68 -13.86 -12.10 -3.07
N GLU A 69 -13.26 -13.05 -2.35
CA GLU A 69 -13.65 -13.39 -0.98
C GLU A 69 -12.60 -12.99 0.04
N SER A 70 -11.32 -13.18 -0.29
CA SER A 70 -10.22 -12.98 0.64
C SER A 70 -9.01 -12.42 -0.08
N PHE A 71 -8.34 -11.48 0.58
CA PHE A 71 -7.11 -10.91 0.07
C PHE A 71 -5.93 -11.73 0.55
N PHE A 72 -5.19 -12.34 -0.39
CA PHE A 72 -3.96 -13.06 -0.10
C PHE A 72 -2.76 -12.23 -0.54
N VAL A 73 -1.88 -11.89 0.40
CA VAL A 73 -0.63 -11.20 0.10
C VAL A 73 0.27 -12.15 -0.69
N ARG A 74 0.32 -11.98 -2.01
CA ARG A 74 1.18 -12.78 -2.91
C ARG A 74 2.46 -12.01 -3.24
N HIS A 75 2.36 -10.70 -3.43
CA HIS A 75 3.51 -9.80 -3.47
C HIS A 75 3.40 -8.73 -2.39
N ALA A 76 4.55 -8.33 -1.84
CA ALA A 76 4.65 -7.25 -0.89
C ALA A 76 5.81 -6.31 -1.21
N TYR A 77 5.57 -5.02 -1.05
CA TYR A 77 6.50 -3.94 -1.36
C TYR A 77 6.38 -2.82 -0.33
N PHE A 78 7.46 -2.05 -0.19
CA PHE A 78 7.57 -0.99 0.80
C PHE A 78 8.09 0.28 0.12
N LEU A 79 7.50 1.42 0.46
CA LEU A 79 7.88 2.73 -0.10
C LEU A 79 8.20 3.75 0.99
N GLY A 80 8.02 3.35 2.26
CA GLY A 80 8.02 4.27 3.39
C GLY A 80 9.38 4.86 3.78
N ALA A 81 9.32 6.03 4.41
CA ALA A 81 10.41 6.64 5.17
C ALA A 81 10.60 5.95 6.54
N ASN A 82 11.76 6.15 7.18
CA ASN A 82 12.20 5.56 8.47
C ASN A 82 12.82 4.15 8.45
N ASP A 83 13.49 3.77 7.36
CA ASP A 83 14.32 2.56 7.30
C ASP A 83 13.56 1.27 7.72
N PRO A 84 12.52 0.88 6.97
CA PRO A 84 11.72 -0.31 7.27
C PRO A 84 12.57 -1.61 7.34
N TYR A 85 13.75 -1.62 6.72
CA TYR A 85 14.73 -2.72 6.84
C TYR A 85 15.16 -2.93 8.29
N LYS A 86 15.53 -1.85 8.99
CA LYS A 86 16.01 -1.91 10.38
C LYS A 86 14.91 -2.35 11.32
N SER A 87 13.69 -1.87 11.13
CA SER A 87 12.52 -2.29 11.91
C SER A 87 12.21 -3.77 11.69
N LEU A 88 12.23 -4.25 10.44
CA LEU A 88 11.98 -5.66 10.15
C LEU A 88 13.10 -6.57 10.67
N LYS A 89 14.37 -6.19 10.48
CA LYS A 89 15.53 -6.91 11.03
C LYS A 89 15.41 -7.09 12.54
N THR A 90 15.02 -6.02 13.23
CA THR A 90 14.83 -6.01 14.68
C THR A 90 13.68 -6.93 15.09
N ALA A 91 12.54 -6.86 14.39
CA ALA A 91 11.37 -7.69 14.68
C ALA A 91 11.59 -9.19 14.44
N LEU A 92 12.30 -9.55 13.36
CA LEU A 92 12.60 -10.95 13.02
C LEU A 92 13.79 -11.52 13.80
N GLN A 93 14.58 -10.68 14.47
CA GLN A 93 15.83 -11.05 15.16
C GLN A 93 16.80 -11.84 14.27
N ALA A 94 16.76 -11.61 12.95
CA ALA A 94 17.52 -12.36 11.97
C ALA A 94 18.23 -11.41 10.99
N GLU A 95 19.32 -11.87 10.38
CA GLU A 95 19.91 -11.15 9.26
C GLU A 95 19.02 -11.28 8.03
N ILE A 96 18.61 -10.13 7.49
CA ILE A 96 17.85 -10.05 6.26
C ILE A 96 18.83 -9.88 5.11
N ASN A 97 18.68 -10.66 4.05
CA ASN A 97 19.46 -10.46 2.83
C ASN A 97 19.16 -9.06 2.26
N LYS A 98 20.17 -8.21 2.21
CA LYS A 98 20.04 -6.81 1.79
C LYS A 98 19.60 -6.67 0.33
N GLU A 99 20.14 -7.50 -0.56
CA GLU A 99 19.76 -7.49 -1.98
C GLU A 99 18.30 -7.91 -2.14
N ALA A 100 17.87 -8.96 -1.43
CA ALA A 100 16.48 -9.38 -1.42
C ALA A 100 15.56 -8.26 -0.91
N TRP A 101 15.97 -7.55 0.14
CA TRP A 101 15.24 -6.41 0.68
C TRP A 101 15.13 -5.24 -0.29
N GLU A 102 16.22 -4.86 -0.97
CA GLU A 102 16.23 -3.79 -1.96
C GLU A 102 15.21 -4.05 -3.08
N THR A 103 15.00 -5.32 -3.46
CA THR A 103 13.97 -5.66 -4.46
C THR A 103 12.52 -5.46 -3.99
N LEU A 104 12.30 -5.26 -2.69
CA LEU A 104 10.98 -4.96 -2.12
C LEU A 104 10.73 -3.45 -2.02
N TYR A 105 11.77 -2.62 -2.14
CA TYR A 105 11.67 -1.16 -2.02
C TYR A 105 11.41 -0.50 -3.38
N ARG A 106 10.21 -0.69 -3.92
CA ARG A 106 9.84 -0.23 -5.26
C ARG A 106 8.33 -0.05 -5.42
N ASP A 107 7.99 0.81 -6.36
CA ASP A 107 6.62 1.19 -6.74
C ASP A 107 6.06 0.33 -7.87
N VAL A 108 6.90 -0.48 -8.52
CA VAL A 108 6.53 -1.42 -9.58
C VAL A 108 6.71 -2.87 -9.12
N SER A 109 5.72 -3.72 -9.37
CA SER A 109 5.80 -5.13 -9.01
C SER A 109 6.77 -5.92 -9.91
N ARG A 110 7.21 -7.08 -9.42
CA ARG A 110 7.70 -8.16 -10.30
C ARG A 110 6.59 -8.52 -11.29
N PRO A 111 6.94 -8.94 -12.52
CA PRO A 111 5.97 -9.49 -13.45
C PRO A 111 5.39 -10.79 -12.90
N PHE A 112 4.11 -11.04 -13.17
CA PHE A 112 3.40 -12.26 -12.82
C PHE A 112 2.45 -12.71 -13.94
N GLU A 113 2.11 -13.99 -13.94
CA GLU A 113 1.16 -14.56 -14.91
C GLU A 113 -0.23 -13.97 -14.73
N ARG A 114 -0.97 -13.82 -15.83
CA ARG A 114 -2.38 -13.44 -15.75
C ARG A 114 -3.16 -14.49 -14.95
N PRO A 115 -3.92 -14.09 -13.91
CA PRO A 115 -4.70 -15.04 -13.14
C PRO A 115 -5.82 -15.65 -13.97
N ALA A 116 -6.15 -16.91 -13.68
CA ALA A 116 -7.31 -17.59 -14.27
C ALA A 116 -8.64 -16.90 -13.91
N THR A 117 -8.70 -16.21 -12.76
CA THR A 117 -9.86 -15.40 -12.37
C THR A 117 -10.01 -14.12 -13.20
N GLY A 118 -8.96 -13.71 -13.93
CA GLY A 118 -8.89 -12.44 -14.64
C GLY A 118 -8.89 -11.21 -13.72
N LYS A 119 -8.72 -11.40 -12.40
CA LYS A 119 -8.81 -10.36 -11.39
C LYS A 119 -7.60 -10.35 -10.48
N ILE A 120 -7.13 -9.14 -10.17
CA ILE A 120 -6.15 -8.88 -9.13
C ILE A 120 -6.72 -7.87 -8.14
N ALA A 121 -6.18 -7.84 -6.93
CA ALA A 121 -6.44 -6.78 -5.97
C ALA A 121 -5.13 -6.14 -5.53
N VAL A 122 -5.15 -4.82 -5.39
CA VAL A 122 -4.02 -4.05 -4.87
C VAL A 122 -4.45 -3.37 -3.59
N LYS A 123 -3.70 -3.58 -2.52
CA LYS A 123 -3.91 -2.96 -1.21
C LYS A 123 -2.76 -2.02 -0.90
N VAL A 124 -3.06 -0.81 -0.46
CA VAL A 124 -2.08 0.21 -0.05
C VAL A 124 -2.29 0.52 1.42
N ILE A 125 -1.19 0.65 2.16
CA ILE A 125 -1.16 0.92 3.60
C ILE A 125 -0.27 2.12 3.85
N ASN A 126 -0.77 3.10 4.60
CA ASN A 126 -0.02 4.30 4.97
C ASN A 126 0.82 4.09 6.26
N HIS A 127 1.49 5.14 6.72
CA HIS A 127 2.30 5.14 7.95
C HIS A 127 1.50 5.05 9.25
N PHE A 128 0.20 5.33 9.20
CA PHE A 128 -0.72 5.29 10.35
C PHE A 128 -1.41 3.92 10.49
N GLY A 129 -1.24 3.03 9.50
CA GLY A 129 -1.86 1.70 9.46
C GLY A 129 -3.23 1.66 8.77
N ASP A 130 -3.67 2.77 8.17
CA ASP A 130 -4.90 2.78 7.38
C ASP A 130 -4.68 2.04 6.06
N GLU A 131 -5.68 1.26 5.66
CA GLU A 131 -5.64 0.45 4.45
C GLU A 131 -6.77 0.78 3.47
N VAL A 132 -6.42 0.82 2.18
CA VAL A 132 -7.36 0.92 1.06
C VAL A 132 -7.03 -0.12 0.02
N MET A 133 -8.05 -0.62 -0.67
CA MET A 133 -7.90 -1.69 -1.66
C MET A 133 -8.72 -1.39 -2.90
N LYS A 134 -8.17 -1.75 -4.08
CA LYS A 134 -8.87 -1.68 -5.36
C LYS A 134 -8.69 -2.97 -6.14
N VAL A 135 -9.76 -3.42 -6.79
CA VAL A 135 -9.78 -4.62 -7.63
C VAL A 135 -9.68 -4.21 -9.10
N PHE A 136 -8.87 -4.92 -9.86
CA PHE A 136 -8.64 -4.68 -11.29
C PHE A 136 -8.93 -5.95 -12.08
N ARG A 137 -9.46 -5.79 -13.30
CA ARG A 137 -9.49 -6.87 -14.30
C ARG A 137 -8.26 -6.73 -15.19
N VAL A 138 -7.56 -7.84 -15.44
CA VAL A 138 -6.27 -7.85 -16.15
C VAL A 138 -6.21 -8.89 -17.24
#